data_AF-A0A2D7JEC3-F1
#
_entry.id   AF-A0A2D7JEC3-F1
#
_cell.length_a   1.000
_cell.length_b   1.000
_cell.length_c   1.000
_cell.angle_alpha   90.00
_cell.angle_beta   90.00
_cell.angle_gamma   90.00
#
_symmetry.space_group_name_H-M   'P 1'
#
loop_
_entity.id
_entity.type
_entity.pdbx_description
1 polymer ?
#
loop_
_entity_poly.entity_id
_entity_poly.type
_entity_poly.pdbx_seq_one_letter_code
_entity_poly.pdbx_strand_id
1 'polypeptide(L)'
;MSHLSILPTVYTDLDRLADALRLEGFEVVIDGMLHRFDAAPAAVDLLIQIGDGFALGWTRRPDGTIEMHGDLQRISLHSGLEARLQRLARRYALLHAFSQVELSSLTSAELIVQHD
;
A
#
# COMPACT_ATOMS: atom_id res chain seq x y z
N MET A 1 -21.59 -9.02 13.71
CA MET A 1 -21.32 -7.99 12.67
C MET A 1 -19.98 -7.37 13.02
N SER A 2 -18.93 -7.66 12.25
CA SER A 2 -17.59 -7.10 12.53
C SER A 2 -17.43 -5.84 11.71
N HIS A 3 -17.43 -4.69 12.38
CA HIS A 3 -17.10 -3.40 11.77
C HIS A 3 -15.61 -3.40 11.46
N LEU A 4 -15.29 -3.24 10.18
CA LEU A 4 -13.95 -3.28 9.61
C LEU A 4 -13.17 -2.04 10.08
N SER A 5 -12.64 -2.09 11.31
CA SER A 5 -11.76 -1.04 11.86
C SER A 5 -10.34 -1.30 11.34
N ILE A 6 -10.14 -1.14 10.03
CA ILE A 6 -8.81 -0.85 9.52
C ILE A 6 -8.52 0.55 10.04
N LEU A 7 -7.43 0.74 10.80
CA LEU A 7 -6.88 2.09 10.98
C LEU A 7 -6.86 2.73 9.59
N PRO A 8 -7.35 3.96 9.37
CA PRO A 8 -7.29 4.61 8.07
C PRO A 8 -5.82 4.93 7.78
N THR A 9 -5.06 3.91 7.41
CA THR A 9 -3.68 4.03 6.98
C THR A 9 -3.77 4.63 5.60
N VAL A 10 -3.61 5.95 5.55
CA VAL A 10 -3.44 6.67 4.31
C VAL A 10 -2.05 6.30 3.78
N TYR A 11 -2.03 5.59 2.66
CA TYR A 11 -0.80 5.29 1.94
C TYR A 11 -0.37 6.56 1.17
N THR A 12 0.92 6.83 1.15
CA THR A 12 1.52 8.04 0.56
C THR A 12 2.83 7.73 -0.18
N ASP A 13 3.52 6.66 0.23
CA ASP A 13 4.77 6.20 -0.35
C ASP A 13 4.57 4.87 -1.11
N LEU A 14 4.76 4.90 -2.43
CA LEU A 14 4.55 3.74 -3.30
C LEU A 14 5.63 2.66 -3.08
N ASP A 15 6.87 3.04 -2.86
CA ASP A 15 7.98 2.09 -2.69
C ASP A 15 7.80 1.32 -1.39
N ARG A 16 7.42 2.01 -0.31
CA ARG A 16 7.13 1.36 0.98
C ARG A 16 5.90 0.48 0.93
N LEU A 17 4.89 0.87 0.14
CA LEU A 17 3.73 0.02 -0.08
C LEU A 17 4.11 -1.25 -0.85
N ALA A 18 4.95 -1.14 -1.89
CA ALA A 18 5.46 -2.29 -2.63
C ALA A 18 6.27 -3.23 -1.73
N ASP A 19 7.14 -2.70 -0.87
CA ASP A 19 7.90 -3.50 0.11
C ASP A 19 6.97 -4.21 1.10
N ALA A 20 5.98 -3.51 1.64
CA ALA A 20 5.01 -4.09 2.57
C ALA A 20 4.19 -5.20 1.91
N LEU A 21 3.82 -5.06 0.63
CA LEU A 21 3.14 -6.08 -0.16
C LEU A 21 4.01 -7.32 -0.36
N ARG A 22 5.28 -7.14 -0.76
CA ARG A 22 6.25 -8.24 -0.92
C ARG A 22 6.48 -8.98 0.39
N LEU A 23 6.59 -8.28 1.51
CA LEU A 23 6.74 -8.86 2.84
C LEU A 23 5.50 -9.64 3.32
N GLU A 24 4.31 -9.32 2.82
CA GLU A 24 3.09 -10.11 3.04
C GLU A 24 2.97 -11.26 2.02
N GLY A 25 3.99 -11.48 1.20
CA GLY A 25 4.09 -12.59 0.25
C GLY A 25 3.27 -12.39 -1.01
N PHE A 26 2.97 -11.14 -1.39
CA PHE A 26 2.38 -10.85 -2.68
C PHE A 26 3.46 -10.66 -3.75
N GLU A 27 3.18 -11.14 -4.95
CA GLU A 27 3.93 -10.74 -6.13
C GLU A 27 3.41 -9.37 -6.60
N VAL A 28 4.33 -8.40 -6.66
CA VAL A 28 4.02 -7.01 -7.01
C VAL A 28 4.53 -6.71 -8.41
N VAL A 29 3.61 -6.26 -9.27
CA VAL A 29 3.90 -5.73 -10.61
C VAL A 29 3.85 -4.20 -10.52
N ILE A 30 4.88 -3.54 -11.05
CA ILE A 30 4.97 -2.07 -11.16
C ILE A 30 4.37 -1.65 -12.51
N ASP A 31 3.68 -0.51 -12.54
CA ASP A 31 3.04 0.05 -13.74
C ASP A 31 2.11 -0.96 -14.43
N GLY A 32 1.27 -1.60 -13.61
CA GLY A 32 0.39 -2.68 -14.04
C GLY A 32 -0.91 -2.21 -14.70
N MET A 33 -1.62 -3.17 -15.30
CA MET A 33 -2.95 -2.96 -15.84
C MET A 33 -3.98 -3.77 -15.06
N LEU A 34 -4.83 -3.08 -14.29
CA LEU A 34 -5.91 -3.71 -13.52
C LEU A 34 -7.12 -3.95 -14.42
N HIS A 35 -7.47 -5.22 -14.60
CA HIS A 35 -8.70 -5.62 -15.27
C HIS A 35 -9.86 -5.55 -14.28
N ARG A 36 -10.81 -4.65 -14.55
CA ARG A 36 -12.00 -4.47 -13.71
C ARG A 36 -13.17 -5.22 -14.30
N PHE A 37 -14.06 -5.69 -13.43
CA PHE A 37 -15.32 -6.29 -13.86
C PHE A 37 -16.19 -5.23 -14.53
N ASP A 38 -16.63 -5.51 -15.75
CA ASP A 38 -17.53 -4.65 -16.54
C ASP A 38 -17.06 -3.18 -16.74
N ALA A 39 -15.75 -2.97 -16.75
CA ALA A 39 -15.16 -1.66 -17.03
C ALA A 39 -13.88 -1.80 -17.86
N ALA A 40 -13.51 -0.71 -18.55
CA ALA A 40 -12.22 -0.66 -19.23
C ALA A 40 -11.08 -0.96 -18.24
N PRO A 41 -10.01 -1.66 -18.66
CA PRO A 41 -8.81 -1.78 -17.86
C PRO A 41 -8.27 -0.41 -17.44
N ALA A 42 -7.63 -0.35 -16.26
CA ALA A 42 -7.00 0.87 -15.80
C ALA A 42 -5.55 0.65 -15.43
N ALA A 43 -4.71 1.60 -15.83
CA ALA A 43 -3.33 1.68 -15.37
C ALA A 43 -3.31 1.93 -13.85
N VAL A 44 -2.42 1.23 -13.18
CA VAL A 44 -2.18 1.33 -11.74
C VAL A 44 -0.67 1.32 -11.50
N ASP A 45 -0.20 2.04 -10.49
CA ASP A 45 1.23 2.12 -10.18
C ASP A 45 1.74 0.79 -9.60
N LEU A 46 0.91 0.13 -8.78
CA LEU A 46 1.18 -1.21 -8.25
C LEU A 46 0.00 -2.13 -8.55
N LEU A 47 0.29 -3.37 -8.90
CA LEU A 47 -0.69 -4.42 -9.13
C LEU A 47 -0.26 -5.70 -8.42
N ILE A 48 -1.19 -6.36 -7.74
CA ILE A 48 -1.00 -7.73 -7.25
C ILE A 48 -2.07 -8.65 -7.83
N GLN A 49 -1.68 -9.90 -8.04
CA GLN A 49 -2.62 -10.98 -8.33
C GLN A 49 -2.94 -11.72 -7.04
N ILE A 50 -4.22 -11.99 -6.84
CA ILE A 50 -4.79 -12.80 -5.79
C ILE A 50 -5.47 -13.95 -6.54
N GLY A 51 -5.30 -15.20 -6.10
CA GLY A 51 -5.71 -16.39 -6.86
C GLY A 51 -7.11 -16.31 -7.52
N ASP A 52 -7.34 -17.15 -8.53
CA ASP A 52 -8.58 -17.17 -9.34
C ASP A 52 -8.82 -15.90 -10.17
N GLY A 53 -7.72 -15.29 -10.67
CA GLY A 53 -7.77 -14.13 -11.56
C GLY A 53 -8.34 -12.87 -10.91
N PHE A 54 -8.26 -12.79 -9.58
CA PHE A 54 -8.60 -11.59 -8.84
C PHE A 54 -7.36 -10.70 -8.71
N ALA A 55 -7.51 -9.39 -8.84
CA ALA A 55 -6.37 -8.48 -8.73
C ALA A 55 -6.74 -7.25 -7.92
N LEU A 56 -5.75 -6.70 -7.22
CA LEU A 56 -5.83 -5.40 -6.59
C LEU A 56 -4.77 -4.50 -7.19
N GLY A 57 -5.13 -3.24 -7.40
CA GLY A 57 -4.22 -2.20 -7.86
C GLY A 57 -4.15 -1.05 -6.88
N TRP A 58 -3.08 -0.26 -6.97
CA TRP A 58 -2.93 0.99 -6.25
C TRP A 58 -2.47 2.08 -7.18
N THR A 59 -3.05 3.28 -7.03
CA THR A 59 -2.69 4.45 -7.84
C THR A 59 -2.49 5.66 -6.95
N ARG A 60 -1.40 6.39 -7.17
CA ARG A 60 -1.13 7.68 -6.55
C ARG A 60 -2.06 8.73 -7.13
N ARG A 61 -2.78 9.38 -6.23
CA ARG A 61 -3.67 10.51 -6.52
C ARG A 61 -2.86 11.80 -6.61
N PRO A 62 -3.39 12.84 -7.27
CA PRO A 62 -2.73 14.14 -7.36
C PRO A 62 -2.42 14.81 -6.01
N ASP A 63 -3.17 14.46 -4.95
CA ASP A 63 -2.94 14.95 -3.59
C ASP A 63 -1.82 14.19 -2.84
N GLY A 64 -1.17 13.23 -3.49
CA GLY A 64 -0.10 12.42 -2.93
C GLY A 64 -0.56 11.20 -2.15
N THR A 65 -1.86 11.02 -1.94
CA THR A 65 -2.41 9.79 -1.35
C THR A 65 -2.38 8.65 -2.37
N ILE A 66 -2.39 7.41 -1.89
CA ILE A 66 -2.44 6.22 -2.74
C ILE A 66 -3.77 5.53 -2.49
N GLU A 67 -4.57 5.43 -3.55
CA GLU A 67 -5.90 4.82 -3.56
C GLU A 67 -5.79 3.35 -3.97
N MET A 68 -6.50 2.46 -3.26
CA MET A 68 -6.60 1.05 -3.63
C MET A 68 -7.80 0.84 -4.57
N HIS A 69 -7.57 0.12 -5.66
CA HIS A 69 -8.56 -0.29 -6.63
C HIS A 69 -8.75 -1.80 -6.59
N GLY A 70 -9.99 -2.24 -6.53
CA GLY A 70 -10.31 -3.66 -6.50
C GLY A 70 -11.81 -3.89 -6.36
N ASP A 71 -12.23 -5.11 -6.67
CA ASP A 71 -13.62 -5.50 -6.49
C ASP A 71 -13.90 -5.84 -5.01
N LEU A 72 -14.57 -4.92 -4.32
CA LEU A 72 -14.95 -5.08 -2.91
C LEU A 72 -15.86 -6.29 -2.66
N GLN A 73 -16.70 -6.67 -3.62
CA GLN A 73 -17.54 -7.86 -3.51
C GLN A 73 -16.67 -9.11 -3.49
N ARG A 74 -15.67 -9.19 -4.38
CA ARG A 74 -14.71 -10.30 -4.39
C ARG A 74 -13.81 -10.30 -3.16
N ILE A 75 -13.39 -9.13 -2.65
CA ILE A 75 -12.63 -9.04 -1.40
C ILE A 75 -13.38 -9.69 -0.23
N SER A 76 -14.68 -9.45 -0.14
CA SER A 76 -15.54 -9.98 0.93
C SER A 76 -15.74 -11.50 0.82
N LEU A 77 -15.56 -12.07 -0.37
CA LEU A 77 -15.70 -13.51 -0.65
C LEU A 77 -14.41 -14.29 -0.39
N HIS A 78 -13.24 -13.64 -0.42
CA HIS A 78 -11.96 -14.29 -0.17
C HIS A 78 -11.64 -14.32 1.33
N SER A 79 -11.90 -15.47 1.95
CA SER A 79 -11.57 -15.72 3.36
C SER A 79 -10.07 -15.47 3.62
N GLY A 80 -9.78 -14.60 4.59
CA GLY A 80 -8.42 -14.27 5.00
C GLY A 80 -7.76 -13.09 4.25
N LEU A 81 -8.33 -12.61 3.14
CA LEU A 81 -7.77 -11.44 2.44
C LEU A 81 -7.85 -10.18 3.31
N GLU A 82 -8.95 -9.96 4.02
CA GLU A 82 -9.08 -8.85 4.97
C GLU A 82 -7.94 -8.86 6.00
N ALA A 83 -7.64 -10.04 6.58
CA ALA A 83 -6.57 -10.18 7.55
C ALA A 83 -5.18 -9.91 6.93
N ARG A 84 -4.97 -10.29 5.66
CA ARG A 84 -3.75 -9.94 4.90
C ARG A 84 -3.64 -8.44 4.68
N LEU A 85 -4.73 -7.76 4.30
CA LEU A 85 -4.75 -6.31 4.10
C LEU A 85 -4.54 -5.54 5.40
N GLN A 86 -5.09 -6.01 6.52
CA GLN A 86 -4.81 -5.42 7.84
C GLN A 86 -3.33 -5.57 8.22
N ARG A 87 -2.72 -6.72 7.93
CA ARG A 87 -1.29 -6.94 8.14
C ARG A 87 -0.41 -6.11 7.21
N LEU A 88 -0.85 -5.90 5.97
CA LEU A 88 -0.23 -4.98 5.02
C LEU A 88 -0.22 -3.55 5.59
N ALA A 89 -1.37 -3.04 6.02
CA ALA A 89 -1.50 -1.70 6.58
C ALA A 89 -0.56 -1.48 7.78
N ARG A 90 -0.49 -2.46 8.69
CA ARG A 90 0.42 -2.42 9.84
C ARG A 90 1.90 -2.41 9.43
N ARG A 91 2.30 -3.25 8.47
CA ARG A 91 3.69 -3.28 7.98
C ARG A 91 4.07 -1.99 7.29
N TYR A 92 3.19 -1.46 6.44
CA TYR A 92 3.39 -0.16 5.81
C TYR A 92 3.60 0.93 6.86
N ALA A 93 2.71 1.03 7.85
CA ALA A 93 2.82 2.04 8.90
C ALA A 93 4.16 1.96 9.65
N LEU A 94 4.65 0.75 9.92
CA LEU A 94 5.97 0.54 10.54
C LEU A 94 7.12 0.98 9.63
N LEU A 95 7.14 0.54 8.37
CA LEU A 95 8.19 0.93 7.41
C LEU A 95 8.21 2.44 7.19
N HIS A 96 7.04 3.05 7.09
CA HIS A 96 6.88 4.48 6.94
C HIS A 96 7.37 5.23 8.19
N ALA A 97 7.01 4.77 9.39
CA ALA A 97 7.49 5.38 10.64
C ALA A 97 9.02 5.31 10.76
N PHE A 98 9.65 4.18 10.41
CA PHE A 98 11.12 4.08 10.42
C PHE A 98 11.78 5.08 9.47
N SER A 99 11.25 5.24 8.26
CA SER A 99 11.80 6.21 7.30
C SER A 99 11.74 7.66 7.81
N GLN A 100 10.68 8.02 8.55
CA GLN A 100 10.57 9.35 9.16
C GLN A 100 11.57 9.56 10.32
N VAL A 101 11.87 8.50 11.08
CA VAL A 101 12.89 8.57 12.14
C VAL A 101 14.29 8.68 11.55
N GLU A 102 14.60 7.93 10.49
CA GLU A 102 15.88 8.05 9.79
C GLU A 102 16.07 9.45 9.22
N LEU A 103 15.08 9.99 8.52
CA LEU A 103 15.13 11.35 7.97
C LEU A 103 15.30 12.43 9.05
N SER A 104 14.59 12.30 10.18
CA SER A 104 14.70 13.26 11.28
C SER A 104 16.05 13.17 12.00
N SER A 105 16.65 11.98 12.13
CA SER A 105 17.99 11.81 12.70
C SER A 105 19.09 12.40 11.80
N LEU A 106 18.97 12.27 10.48
CA LEU A 106 19.90 12.88 9.52
C LEU A 106 19.80 14.41 9.51
N THR A 107 18.57 14.94 9.53
CA THR A 107 18.33 16.39 9.60
C THR A 107 18.87 16.98 10.91
N SER A 108 18.74 16.26 12.02
CA SER A 108 19.28 16.69 13.32
C SER A 108 20.81 16.71 13.30
N ALA A 109 21.45 15.72 12.67
CA ALA A 109 22.90 15.66 12.54
C ALA A 109 23.45 16.80 11.65
N GLU A 110 22.77 17.14 10.55
CA GLU A 110 23.15 18.26 9.68
C GLU A 110 23.02 19.61 10.40
N LEU A 111 21.96 19.80 11.20
CA LEU A 111 21.75 21.02 11.98
C LEU A 111 22.81 21.23 13.08
N ILE A 112 23.43 20.16 13.59
CA ILE A 112 24.47 20.24 14.64
C ILE A 112 25.86 20.55 14.06
N VAL A 113 26.06 20.37 12.74
CA VAL A 113 27.35 20.57 12.07
C VAL A 113 27.56 22.02 11.60
N GLN A 114 26.60 22.92 11.79
CA GLN A 114 26.79 24.36 11.62
C GLN A 114 26.98 25.05 12.97
N HIS A 115 28.21 25.00 13.46
CA HIS A 115 28.67 25.73 14.63
C HIS A 115 29.79 26.71 14.24
N ASP A 116 29.76 27.87 14.89
CA ASP A 116 30.82 28.89 15.11
C ASP A 116 31.19 29.90 14.00
#